data_AF-M5G919-F1
#
_entry.id   AF-M5G919-F1
#
_cell.length_a   1.000
_cell.length_b   1.000
_cell.length_c   1.000
_cell.angle_alpha   90.00
_cell.angle_beta   90.00
_cell.angle_gamma   90.00
#
_symmetry.space_group_name_H-M   'P 1'
#
loop_
_entity.id
_entity.type
_entity.pdbx_description
1 polymer ?
#
loop_
_entity_poly.entity_id
_entity_poly.type
_entity_poly.pdbx_seq_one_letter_code
_entity_poly.pdbx_strand_id
1 'polypeptide(L)' 'IYLMEWPPYSPDLTPIENLWYQLRAQLLKRCPMPTTLNGVWEAISEEWDWTRREYIERLYESMPYCIAACIANNGWHTKY' A
#
# COMPACT_ATOMS: atom_id res chain seq x y z
N ILE A 1 18.03 14.42 5.46
CA ILE A 1 16.81 13.90 4.81
C ILE A 1 16.86 14.38 3.37
N TYR A 2 16.81 13.47 2.40
CA TYR A 2 16.73 13.81 0.97
C TYR A 2 15.28 13.63 0.53
N LEU A 3 14.71 14.64 -0.13
CA LEU A 3 13.37 14.57 -0.70
C LEU A 3 13.49 14.24 -2.19
N MET A 4 12.89 13.12 -2.59
CA MET A 4 12.83 12.75 -4.00
C MET A 4 11.78 13.61 -4.71
N GLU A 5 12.09 14.07 -5.92
CA GLU A 5 11.08 14.68 -6.79
C GLU A 5 10.05 13.62 -7.17
N TRP A 6 8.78 13.91 -6.92
CA TRP A 6 7.69 12.97 -7.12
C TRP A 6 6.59 13.59 -7.99
N PRO A 7 6.10 12.89 -9.02
CA PRO A 7 5.04 13.42 -9.85
C PRO A 7 3.72 13.56 -9.07
N PRO A 8 2.93 14.62 -9.32
CA PRO A 8 1.62 14.76 -8.71
C PRO A 8 0.68 13.65 -9.20
N TYR A 9 -0.34 13.32 -8.40
CA TYR A 9 -1.41 12.37 -8.76
C TYR A 9 -0.93 10.97 -9.19
N SER A 10 0.18 10.48 -8.64
CA SER A 10 0.76 9.18 -8.99
C SER A 10 0.68 8.16 -7.84
N PRO A 11 -0.54 7.73 -7.44
CA PRO A 11 -0.70 6.72 -6.39
C PRO A 11 -0.12 5.36 -6.80
N ASP A 12 -0.14 5.05 -8.10
CA ASP A 12 0.44 3.85 -8.71
C ASP A 12 1.95 3.70 -8.46
N LEU A 13 2.61 4.82 -8.15
CA LEU A 13 4.04 4.85 -7.83
C LEU A 13 4.27 4.79 -6.31
N THR A 14 3.24 4.79 -5.46
CA THR A 14 3.41 4.84 -4.01
C THR A 14 3.19 3.46 -3.38
N PRO A 15 4.25 2.73 -2.95
CA PRO A 15 4.13 1.38 -2.37
C PRO A 15 3.17 1.29 -1.20
N ILE A 16 3.01 2.38 -0.45
CA ILE A 16 2.17 2.43 0.74
C ILE A 16 0.69 2.24 0.42
N GLU A 17 0.22 2.62 -0.77
CA GLU A 17 -1.17 2.39 -1.20
C GLU A 17 -1.49 0.89 -1.28
N ASN A 18 -0.54 0.09 -1.77
CA ASN A 18 -0.67 -1.37 -1.80
C ASN A 18 -0.71 -1.97 -0.39
N LEU A 19 0.07 -1.42 0.54
CA LEU A 19 0.01 -1.81 1.95
C LEU A 19 -1.35 -1.45 2.59
N TRP A 20 -1.87 -0.24 2.34
CA TRP A 20 -3.18 0.16 2.82
C TRP A 20 -4.30 -0.74 2.29
N TYR A 21 -4.23 -1.08 1.01
CA TYR A 21 -5.17 -2.03 0.41
C TYR A 21 -5.14 -3.39 1.11
N GLN A 22 -3.93 -3.92 1.39
CA GLN A 22 -3.78 -5.19 2.09
C GLN A 22 -4.34 -5.13 3.52
N LEU A 23 -4.03 -4.09 4.29
CA LEU A 23 -4.50 -3.91 5.67
C LEU A 23 -6.02 -3.84 5.72
N ARG A 24 -6.63 -3.06 4.81
CA ARG A 24 -8.09 -3.01 4.67
C ARG A 24 -8.67 -4.38 4.34
N ALA A 25 -8.04 -5.13 3.43
CA ALA A 25 -8.50 -6.47 3.07
C ALA A 25 -8.43 -7.45 4.25
N GLN A 26 -7.43 -7.35 5.14
CA GLN A 26 -7.36 -8.17 6.34
C GLN A 26 -8.38 -7.76 7.39
N LEU A 27 -8.55 -6.45 7.62
CA LEU A 27 -9.55 -5.91 8.53
C LEU A 27 -10.95 -6.43 8.18
N LEU A 28 -11.31 -6.44 6.88
CA LEU A 28 -12.60 -6.93 6.40
C LEU A 28 -12.79 -8.45 6.54
N LYS A 29 -11.71 -9.21 6.70
CA LYS A 29 -11.74 -10.67 6.91
C LYS A 29 -11.86 -11.08 8.38
N ARG A 30 -11.69 -10.13 9.31
CA ARG A 30 -11.81 -10.41 10.74
C ARG A 30 -13.22 -10.86 11.09
N CYS A 31 -13.31 -11.79 12.04
CA CYS A 31 -14.57 -12.31 12.55
C CYS A 31 -14.55 -12.29 14.09
N PRO A 32 -15.42 -11.47 14.74
CA PRO A 32 -16.34 -10.53 14.12
C PRO A 32 -15.62 -9.36 13.43
N MET A 33 -16.24 -8.78 12.41
CA MET A 33 -15.73 -7.54 11.81
C MET A 33 -15.87 -6.41 12.84
N PRO A 34 -14.82 -5.61 13.11
CA PRO A 34 -14.92 -4.48 14.01
C PRO A 34 -15.86 -3.40 13.43
N THR A 35 -16.81 -2.94 14.24
CA THR A 35 -17.82 -1.95 13.84
C THR A 35 -17.70 -0.62 14.59
N THR A 36 -16.89 -0.56 15.65
CA THR A 36 -16.61 0.66 16.41
C THR A 36 -15.29 1.27 15.97
N LEU A 37 -15.14 2.60 16.11
CA LEU A 37 -13.90 3.28 15.75
C LEU A 37 -12.69 2.71 16.50
N ASN A 38 -12.82 2.49 17.81
CA ASN A 38 -11.76 1.91 18.63
C ASN A 38 -11.44 0.47 18.20
N GLY A 39 -12.47 -0.34 17.92
CA GLY A 39 -12.26 -1.71 17.45
C GLY A 39 -11.56 -1.76 16.09
N VAL A 40 -11.87 -0.83 15.19
CA VAL A 40 -11.17 -0.69 13.90
C VAL A 40 -9.72 -0.27 14.12
N TRP A 41 -9.47 0.68 15.02
CA TRP A 41 -8.12 1.16 15.34
C TRP A 41 -7.23 0.06 15.93
N GLU A 42 -7.73 -0.66 16.93
CA GLU A 42 -7.04 -1.81 17.52
C GLU A 42 -6.76 -2.87 16.46
N ALA A 43 -7.78 -3.20 15.65
CA ALA A 43 -7.64 -4.23 14.65
C ALA A 43 -6.64 -3.89 13.55
N ILE A 44 -6.64 -2.66 13.03
CA ILE A 44 -5.67 -2.27 12.01
C ILE A 44 -4.25 -2.17 12.57
N SER A 45 -4.11 -1.80 13.86
CA SER A 45 -2.81 -1.77 14.54
C SER A 45 -2.23 -3.19 14.67
N GLU A 46 -3.05 -4.17 15.03
CA GLU A 46 -2.64 -5.57 15.04
C GLU A 46 -2.23 -6.04 13.64
N GLU A 47 -3.06 -5.84 12.61
CA GLU A 47 -2.72 -6.25 11.24
C GLU A 47 -1.44 -5.56 10.72
N TRP A 48 -1.20 -4.32 11.12
CA TRP A 48 0.05 -3.61 10.85
C TRP A 48 1.24 -4.32 11.50
N ASP A 49 1.17 -4.65 12.78
CA ASP A 49 2.24 -5.33 13.51
C ASP A 49 2.49 -6.75 12.98
N TRP A 50 1.45 -7.42 12.46
CA TRP A 50 1.54 -8.72 11.81
C TRP A 50 2.04 -8.65 10.36
N THR A 51 2.20 -7.45 9.79
CA THR A 51 2.69 -7.30 8.43
C THR A 51 4.13 -7.76 8.34
N ARG A 52 4.34 -8.82 7.55
CA ARG A 52 5.65 -9.43 7.34
C ARG A 52 6.58 -8.48 6.59
N ARG A 53 7.83 -8.38 7.04
CA ARG A 53 8.87 -7.57 6.38
C ARG A 53 9.06 -7.97 4.93
N GLU A 54 8.97 -9.27 4.62
CA GLU A 54 9.10 -9.82 3.27
C GLU A 54 7.98 -9.35 2.33
N TYR A 55 6.82 -8.95 2.86
CA TYR A 55 5.80 -8.30 2.05
C TYR A 55 6.20 -6.86 1.71
N ILE A 56 6.68 -6.11 2.70
CA ILE A 56 7.17 -4.74 2.51
C ILE A 56 8.34 -4.69 1.52
N GLU A 57 9.30 -5.60 1.64
CA GLU A 57 10.45 -5.70 0.72
C GLU A 57 9.98 -5.93 -0.72
N ARG A 58 9.02 -6.84 -0.95
CA ARG A 58 8.43 -7.06 -2.28
C ARG A 58 7.73 -5.84 -2.85
N LEU A 59 7.11 -5.00 -2.00
CA LEU A 59 6.53 -3.74 -2.47
C LEU A 59 7.61 -2.79 -2.99
N TYR A 60 8.75 -2.68 -2.31
CA TYR A 60 9.88 -1.90 -2.79
C TYR A 60 10.52 -2.49 -4.05
N GLU A 61 10.68 -3.81 -4.12
CA GLU A 61 11.20 -4.51 -5.31
C GLU A 61 10.28 -4.33 -6.53
N SER A 62 8.99 -4.07 -6.33
CA SER A 62 8.03 -3.82 -7.40
C SER A 62 8.18 -2.42 -8.04
N MET A 63 8.79 -1.46 -7.33
CA MET A 63 8.85 -0.06 -7.75
C MET A 63 9.48 0.20 -9.12
N PRO A 64 10.61 -0.42 -9.49
CA PRO A 64 11.17 -0.25 -10.82
C PRO A 64 10.19 -0.65 -11.94
N TYR A 65 9.36 -1.66 -11.70
CA TYR A 65 8.34 -2.09 -12.67
C TYR A 65 7.17 -1.11 -12.75
N CYS A 66 6.73 -0.54 -11.62
CA CYS A 66 5.70 0.50 -11.60
C CYS A 66 6.17 1.76 -12.37
N ILE A 67 7.41 2.19 -12.13
CA ILE A 67 8.02 3.33 -12.82
C ILE A 67 8.13 3.05 -14.33
N ALA A 68 8.64 1.88 -14.70
CA ALA A 68 8.77 1.49 -16.10
C ALA A 68 7.40 1.44 -16.81
N ALA A 69 6.37 0.93 -16.13
CA ALA A 69 5.00 0.91 -16.65
C ALA A 69 4.44 2.33 -16.84
N CYS A 70 4.68 3.24 -15.89
CA CYS A 70 4.26 4.63 -15.98
C CYS A 70 4.94 5.34 -17.16
N ILE A 71 6.26 5.15 -17.33
CA ILE A 71 7.02 5.67 -18.47
C ILE A 71 6.50 5.11 -19.80
N ALA A 72 6.29 3.79 -19.88
CA ALA A 72 5.76 3.14 -21.07
C ALA A 72 4.36 3.63 -21.43
N ASN A 73 3.57 4.04 -20.43
CA ASN A 73 2.25 4.62 -20.60
C ASN A 73 2.27 6.15 -20.73
N ASN A 74 3.43 6.77 -21.02
CA ASN A 74 3.59 8.21 -21.16
C ASN A 74 3.06 9.03 -19.96
N GLY A 75 3.21 8.50 -18.74
CA GLY A 75 2.75 9.15 -17.52
C GLY A 75 1.27 8.93 -17.18
N TRP A 76 0.52 8.18 -17.99
CA TRP A 76 -0.88 7.83 -17.70
C TRP A 76 -0.98 6.65 -16.71
N HIS A 77 -2.15 6.54 -16.07
CA HIS A 77 -2.46 5.51 -15.08
C HIS A 77 -2.09 4.09 -15.51
N THR A 78 -1.48 3.37 -14.61
CA THR A 78 -1.09 1.97 -14.78
C THR A 78 -2.05 1.06 -14.02
N LYS A 79 -1.80 -0.26 -14.09
CA LYS A 79 -2.56 -1.26 -13.31
C LYS A 79 -2.06 -1.41 -11.86
N TYR A 80 -0.97 -0.72 -11.52
CA TYR A 80 -0.29 -0.81 -10.23
C TYR A 80 -0.84 0.21 -9.25
#